data_AF-H0T3P5-F1
#
_entry.id   AF-H0T3P5-F1
#
_cell.length_a   1.000
_cell.length_b   1.000
_cell.length_c   1.000
_cell.angle_alpha   90.00
_cell.angle_beta   90.00
_cell.angle_gamma   90.00
#
_symmetry.space_group_name_H-M   'P 1'
#
loop_
_entity.id
_entity.type
_entity.pdbx_description
1 polymer ?
#
loop_
_entity_poly.entity_id
_entity_poly.type
_entity_poly.pdbx_seq_one_letter_code
_entity_poly.pdbx_strand_id
1 'polypeptide(L)'
;MFDDTVDMSKQARFAMEFCAIESCGKCTPCRIGSTRGAETIDKIRRGERVAENIALVEDLCGTMKLGSLCALGGFTPYPVLSALKHFREDFGPRQPRLQAAE
;
A
#
# COMPACT_ATOMS: atom_id res chain seq x y z
N MET A 1 -10.58 13.84 -4.07
CA MET A 1 -10.41 13.70 -5.53
C MET A 1 -8.94 13.88 -5.81
N PHE A 2 -8.29 12.95 -6.52
CA PHE A 2 -6.90 13.09 -6.96
C PHE A 2 -6.92 13.40 -8.45
N ASP A 3 -5.98 14.21 -8.92
CA ASP A 3 -5.70 14.39 -10.34
C ASP A 3 -4.61 13.41 -10.81
N ASP A 4 -4.28 13.45 -12.10
CA ASP A 4 -3.33 12.53 -12.73
C ASP A 4 -1.86 12.78 -12.33
N THR A 5 -1.58 13.83 -11.55
CA THR A 5 -0.23 14.10 -11.03
C THR A 5 0.11 13.25 -9.81
N VAL A 6 -0.88 12.64 -9.17
CA VAL A 6 -0.72 11.91 -7.91
C VAL A 6 -0.17 10.50 -8.14
N ASP A 7 0.86 10.13 -7.39
CA ASP A 7 1.52 8.82 -7.43
C ASP A 7 0.79 7.88 -6.46
N MET A 8 0.06 6.89 -6.98
CA MET A 8 -0.77 5.99 -6.18
C MET A 8 0.06 5.04 -5.31
N SER A 9 1.34 4.82 -5.63
CA SER A 9 2.25 4.09 -4.73
C SER A 9 2.53 4.90 -3.46
N LYS A 10 2.53 6.25 -3.52
CA LYS A 10 2.59 7.11 -2.34
C LYS A 10 1.33 6.99 -1.49
N GLN A 11 0.17 6.98 -2.13
CA GLN A 11 -1.10 6.88 -1.43
C GLN A 11 -1.28 5.52 -0.75
N ALA A 12 -0.86 4.44 -1.41
CA ALA A 12 -0.83 3.10 -0.81
C ALA A 12 0.13 3.03 0.39
N ARG A 13 1.34 3.59 0.27
CA ARG A 13 2.29 3.71 1.39
C ARG A 13 1.68 4.48 2.56
N PHE A 14 1.04 5.62 2.27
CA PHE A 14 0.40 6.46 3.28
C PHE A 14 -0.71 5.72 4.03
N ALA A 15 -1.55 4.94 3.35
CA ALA A 15 -2.59 4.15 4.01
C ALA A 15 -2.01 3.18 5.04
N MET A 16 -0.89 2.52 4.70
CA MET A 16 -0.18 1.63 5.61
C MET A 16 0.47 2.38 6.77
N GLU A 17 1.15 3.50 6.51
CA GLU A 17 1.79 4.33 7.53
C GLU A 17 0.77 4.92 8.52
N PHE A 18 -0.34 5.44 8.02
CA PHE A 18 -1.43 5.94 8.85
C PHE A 18 -1.95 4.85 9.79
N CYS A 19 -2.19 3.64 9.27
CA CYS A 19 -2.60 2.51 10.09
C CYS A 19 -1.54 2.11 11.11
N ALA A 20 -0.25 2.20 10.77
CA ALA A 20 0.83 1.89 11.69
C ALA A 20 0.90 2.87 12.86
N ILE A 21 0.68 4.16 12.60
CA ILE A 21 0.67 5.23 13.62
C ILE A 21 -0.57 5.14 14.50
N GLU A 22 -1.75 4.96 13.90
CA GLU A 22 -3.05 4.98 14.59
C GLU A 22 -3.46 3.60 15.14
N SER A 23 -2.64 2.56 14.94
CA SER A 23 -2.95 1.23 15.44
C SER A 23 -3.04 1.23 16.96
N CYS A 24 -4.15 0.72 17.51
CA CYS A 24 -4.25 0.44 18.94
C CYS A 24 -3.36 -0.73 19.40
N GLY A 25 -2.71 -1.44 18.48
CA GLY A 25 -1.74 -2.50 18.77
C GLY A 25 -2.32 -3.86 19.18
N LYS A 26 -3.65 -3.97 19.35
CA LYS A 26 -4.30 -5.16 19.95
C LYS A 26 -4.17 -6.44 19.12
N CYS A 27 -4.19 -6.36 17.79
CA CYS A 27 -4.06 -7.53 16.91
C CYS A 27 -2.76 -7.47 16.10
N THR A 28 -2.02 -8.58 16.10
CA THR A 28 -0.77 -8.76 15.34
C THR A 28 -0.88 -8.38 13.86
N PRO A 29 -1.90 -8.82 13.09
CA PRO A 29 -1.99 -8.48 11.68
C PRO A 29 -2.05 -6.96 11.44
N CYS A 30 -2.82 -6.21 12.22
CA CYS A 30 -2.84 -4.75 12.10
C CYS A 30 -1.53 -4.10 12.60
N ARG A 31 -1.07 -4.46 13.81
CA ARG A 31 0.10 -3.83 14.46
C ARG A 31 1.38 -3.99 13.66
N ILE A 32 1.65 -5.22 13.17
CA ILE A 32 2.88 -5.52 12.44
C ILE A 32 2.66 -5.34 10.94
N GLY A 33 1.51 -5.75 10.42
CA GLY A 33 1.24 -5.74 8.98
C GLY A 33 1.22 -4.34 8.38
N SER A 34 0.68 -3.34 9.08
CA SER A 34 0.71 -1.95 8.62
C SER A 34 2.16 -1.44 8.46
N THR A 35 3.01 -1.65 9.47
CA THR A 35 4.43 -1.28 9.44
C THR A 35 5.16 -2.00 8.30
N ARG A 36 5.04 -3.33 8.21
CA ARG A 36 5.70 -4.12 7.16
C ARG A 36 5.17 -3.78 5.77
N GLY A 37 3.90 -3.44 5.64
CA GLY A 37 3.28 -2.98 4.41
C GLY A 37 3.93 -1.70 3.91
N ALA A 38 4.06 -0.68 4.78
CA ALA A 38 4.73 0.57 4.43
C ALA A 38 6.19 0.35 3.99
N GLU A 39 6.97 -0.40 4.77
CA GLU A 39 8.37 -0.73 4.45
C GLU A 39 8.50 -1.47 3.11
N THR A 40 7.58 -2.38 2.82
CA THR A 40 7.61 -3.18 1.58
C THR A 40 7.24 -2.32 0.37
N ILE A 41 6.27 -1.41 0.52
CA ILE A 41 5.95 -0.42 -0.52
C ILE A 41 7.15 0.50 -0.76
N ASP A 42 7.89 0.88 0.27
CA ASP A 42 9.13 1.66 0.08
C ASP A 42 10.19 0.88 -0.72
N LYS A 43 10.32 -0.44 -0.53
CA LYS A 43 11.20 -1.29 -1.37
C LYS A 43 10.75 -1.30 -2.83
N ILE A 44 9.45 -1.46 -3.08
CA ILE A 44 8.87 -1.41 -4.44
C ILE A 44 9.24 -0.10 -5.13
N ARG A 45 9.07 1.02 -4.42
CA ARG A 45 9.32 2.37 -4.95
C ARG A 45 10.81 2.66 -5.19
N ARG A 46 11.72 1.92 -4.54
CA ARG A 46 13.16 1.94 -4.83
C ARG A 46 13.56 0.99 -5.97
N GLY A 47 12.60 0.27 -6.57
CA GLY A 47 12.86 -0.69 -7.65
C GLY A 47 13.40 -2.03 -7.16
N GLU A 48 13.38 -2.30 -5.85
CA GLU A 48 13.88 -3.56 -5.30
C GLU A 48 12.83 -4.66 -5.51
N ARG A 49 13.21 -5.75 -6.21
CA ARG A 49 12.41 -6.99 -6.33
C ARG A 49 10.91 -6.73 -6.52
N VAL A 50 10.56 -5.82 -7.42
CA VAL A 50 9.22 -5.21 -7.52
C VAL A 50 8.10 -6.25 -7.57
N ALA A 51 8.21 -7.27 -8.43
CA ALA A 51 7.19 -8.30 -8.56
C ALA A 51 6.98 -9.10 -7.26
N GLU A 52 8.07 -9.47 -6.60
CA GLU A 52 8.04 -10.27 -5.37
C GLU A 52 7.51 -9.46 -4.19
N ASN A 53 7.91 -8.19 -4.10
CA ASN A 53 7.40 -7.29 -3.07
C ASN A 53 5.93 -6.93 -3.28
N ILE A 54 5.45 -6.81 -4.53
CA ILE A 54 4.01 -6.66 -4.82
C ILE A 54 3.23 -7.87 -4.31
N ALA A 55 3.68 -9.10 -4.65
CA ALA A 55 3.04 -10.32 -4.18
C ALA A 55 3.01 -10.39 -2.64
N LEU A 56 4.10 -9.97 -1.98
CA LEU A 56 4.17 -9.89 -0.53
C LEU A 56 3.17 -8.87 0.05
N VAL A 57 3.01 -7.70 -0.57
CA VAL A 57 2.01 -6.71 -0.14
C VAL A 57 0.59 -7.25 -0.30
N GLU A 58 0.29 -7.95 -1.41
CA GLU A 58 -1.03 -8.56 -1.66
C GLU A 58 -1.38 -9.61 -0.60
N ASP A 59 -0.44 -10.50 -0.27
CA ASP A 59 -0.61 -11.52 0.78
C ASP A 59 -0.79 -10.89 2.18
N LEU A 60 0.03 -9.90 2.49
CA LEU A 60 -0.06 -9.15 3.75
C LEU A 60 -1.41 -8.43 3.88
N CYS A 61 -1.88 -7.81 2.80
CA CYS A 61 -3.20 -7.20 2.72
C CYS A 61 -4.33 -8.21 2.98
N GLY A 62 -4.22 -9.42 2.42
CA GLY A 62 -5.15 -10.52 2.70
C GLY A 62 -5.16 -10.90 4.18
N THR A 63 -3.98 -11.06 4.77
CA THR A 63 -3.82 -11.37 6.20
C THR A 63 -4.41 -10.27 7.10
N MET A 64 -4.15 -9.00 6.79
CA MET A 64 -4.72 -7.87 7.53
C MET A 64 -6.25 -7.82 7.44
N LYS A 65 -6.79 -8.02 6.24
CA LYS A 65 -8.23 -7.96 5.97
C LYS A 65 -9.00 -9.05 6.73
N LEU A 66 -8.46 -10.27 6.78
CA LEU A 66 -9.12 -11.42 7.39
C LEU A 66 -8.80 -11.58 8.89
N GLY A 67 -7.63 -11.12 9.34
CA GLY A 67 -7.13 -11.36 10.69
C GLY A 67 -7.27 -10.18 11.67
N SER A 68 -7.58 -8.97 11.19
CA SER A 68 -7.69 -7.81 12.07
C SER A 68 -9.01 -7.80 12.85
N LEU A 69 -8.95 -7.43 14.13
CA LEU A 69 -10.10 -7.45 15.04
C LEU A 69 -11.02 -6.22 14.92
N CYS A 70 -10.64 -5.21 14.14
CA CYS A 70 -11.40 -3.97 13.98
C CYS A 70 -11.38 -3.45 12.55
N ALA A 71 -12.26 -2.49 12.27
CA ALA A 71 -12.41 -1.90 10.95
C ALA A 71 -11.15 -1.17 10.47
N LEU A 72 -10.40 -0.48 11.34
CA LEU A 72 -9.16 0.18 10.94
C LEU A 72 -8.19 -0.82 10.30
N GLY A 73 -7.81 -1.87 11.03
CA GLY A 73 -6.89 -2.89 10.52
C GLY A 73 -7.46 -3.69 9.35
N GLY A 74 -8.74 -4.03 9.40
CA GLY A 74 -9.39 -4.82 8.36
C GLY A 74 -9.61 -4.04 7.05
N PHE A 75 -9.75 -2.72 7.12
CA PHE A 75 -10.08 -1.88 5.95
C PHE A 75 -8.90 -1.11 5.36
N THR A 76 -7.80 -0.89 6.10
CA THR A 76 -6.55 -0.36 5.53
C THR A 76 -6.10 -1.06 4.23
N PRO A 77 -6.26 -2.39 4.07
CA PRO A 77 -5.86 -3.07 2.83
C PRO A 77 -6.64 -2.65 1.57
N TYR A 78 -7.89 -2.19 1.67
CA TYR A 78 -8.70 -1.88 0.49
C TYR A 78 -8.10 -0.80 -0.43
N PRO A 79 -7.70 0.38 0.06
CA PRO A 79 -7.06 1.38 -0.80
C PRO A 79 -5.73 0.89 -1.40
N VAL A 80 -4.96 0.07 -0.68
CA VAL A 80 -3.69 -0.49 -1.17
C VAL A 80 -3.93 -1.47 -2.32
N LEU A 81 -4.85 -2.43 -2.14
CA LEU A 81 -5.22 -3.39 -3.17
C LEU A 81 -5.87 -2.71 -4.39
N SER A 82 -6.66 -1.66 -4.17
CA SER A 82 -7.23 -0.85 -5.25
C SER A 82 -6.13 -0.16 -6.06
N ALA A 83 -5.16 0.47 -5.39
CA ALA A 83 -4.02 1.10 -6.06
C ALA A 83 -3.20 0.08 -6.88
N LEU A 84 -2.88 -1.08 -6.31
CA LEU A 84 -2.16 -2.16 -7.00
C LEU A 84 -2.90 -2.74 -8.21
N LYS A 85 -4.23 -2.76 -8.16
CA LYS A 85 -5.08 -3.29 -9.23
C LYS A 85 -5.26 -2.30 -10.38
N HIS A 86 -5.46 -1.02 -10.06
CA HIS A 86 -5.89 -0.02 -11.04
C HIS A 86 -4.78 0.91 -11.51
N PHE A 87 -3.69 1.02 -10.75
CA PHE A 87 -2.57 1.93 -11.03
C PHE A 87 -1.24 1.19 -10.87
N ARG A 88 -1.15 -0.01 -11.46
CA ARG A 88 0.00 -0.90 -11.30
C ARG A 88 1.30 -0.27 -11.85
N GLU A 89 1.17 0.60 -12.83
CA GLU A 89 2.24 1.41 -13.43
C GLU A 89 2.93 2.35 -12.42
N ASP A 90 2.27 2.71 -11.33
CA ASP A 90 2.86 3.56 -10.28
C ASP A 90 3.79 2.79 -9.35
N PHE A 91 3.72 1.45 -9.36
CA PHE A 91 4.48 0.58 -8.48
C PHE A 91 5.78 0.12 -9.14
N GLY A 92 6.85 0.87 -8.89
CA GLY A 92 8.20 0.59 -9.40
C GLY A 92 9.05 1.85 -9.46
N PRO A 93 10.17 1.84 -10.20
CA PRO A 93 10.92 3.05 -10.50
C PRO A 93 10.01 4.08 -11.18
N ARG A 94 10.04 5.33 -10.71
CA ARG A 94 9.20 6.41 -11.25
C ARG A 94 9.38 6.50 -12.76
N GLN A 95 8.32 6.19 -13.50
CA GLN A 95 8.27 6.46 -14.92
C GLN A 95 7.99 7.95 -15.16
N PRO A 96 8.60 8.59 -16.18
CA PRO A 96 8.17 9.91 -16.60
C PRO A 96 6.71 9.81 -17.05
N ARG A 97 5.79 10.38 -16.27
CA ARG A 97 4.40 10.47 -16.71
C ARG A 97 4.35 11.44 -17.88
N LEU A 98 3.83 10.98 -19.01
CA LEU A 98 3.41 11.85 -20.10
C LEU A 98 2.46 12.89 -19.49
N GLN A 99 2.75 14.18 -19.68
CA GLN A 99 1.79 15.22 -19.32
C GLN A 99 0.49 14.88 -20.05
N ALA A 100 -0.59 14.68 -19.30
CA ALA A 100 -1.92 14.62 -19.89
C ALA A 100 -2.10 15.92 -20.69
N ALA A 101 -2.30 15.77 -21.99
CA ALA A 101 -2.69 16.88 -22.84
C ALA A 101 -4.15 17.22 -22.50
N GLU A 102 -4.34 18.47 -22.07
CA GLU A 102 -5.59 19.20 -21.82
C GLU A 102 -6.39 18.87 -20.55
#